data_AF-A0A937RPU1-F1
#
_entry.id   AF-A0A937RPU1-F1
#
_cell.length_a   1.000
_cell.length_b   1.000
_cell.length_c   1.000
_cell.angle_alpha   90.00
_cell.angle_beta   90.00
_cell.angle_gamma   90.00
#
_symmetry.space_group_name_H-M   'P 1'
#
loop_
_entity.id
_entity.type
_entity.pdbx_description
1 polymer ?
#
loop_
_entity_poly.entity_id
_entity_poly.type
_entity_poly.pdbx_seq_one_letter_code
_entity_poly.pdbx_strand_id
1 'polypeptide(L)'
;MVGEESGTAARSGSVGLATVIGAVAGLSLTTRWGVLPMVVAAGLCGLLVTVSEKVARARQRPGQIPALWARIVMSTAIAAPLGWVLGAVPGARTIIIGLLVGGLVGALGLRPQKVVLGPLVGLAVGFGCQLLWDDVPAAIVASATVLAFRTLSAGIFRDPQVMLLAERVSAEDLPFVVPLVARTRYVGTAYVRDLAEVLGGEYQAAAADVGIVASLAELAGPEFDPAAADPLVREFYEHTTRFALDIVPRWRLWVRPGYLLYRTLLARPLGQANVPMNQREAQRGVHSRIDTISRASDGIVSIRGWIRSYVDNDEPIYVGIYTTYRRDGRGYVSVGFPLPQASFTATLAPRGRPGGGLVLTSRGDLDQPGHYLTYVDAETGELTAAAVHGFAEQLAVYVQNGELRAEHEFWVFGLPFLVLHYTIRRKPELG
;
A
#
# COMPACT_ATOMS: atom_id res chain seq x y z
N MET A 1 -4.68 -9.95 -34.74
CA MET A 1 -4.46 -8.80 -35.65
C MET A 1 -5.00 -7.47 -35.12
N VAL A 2 -6.14 -7.41 -34.41
CA VAL A 2 -6.68 -6.14 -33.83
C VAL A 2 -5.81 -5.57 -32.67
N GLY A 3 -5.05 -6.41 -31.96
CA GLY A 3 -4.14 -5.99 -30.89
C GLY A 3 -2.80 -5.38 -31.34
N GLU A 4 -2.34 -5.67 -32.56
CA GLU A 4 -1.07 -5.14 -33.08
C GLU A 4 -1.22 -3.72 -33.65
N GLU A 5 -2.33 -3.43 -34.33
CA GLU A 5 -2.60 -2.09 -34.86
C GLU A 5 -2.84 -1.06 -33.75
N SER A 6 -3.59 -1.42 -32.71
CA SER A 6 -3.82 -0.56 -31.53
C SER A 6 -2.52 -0.29 -30.75
N GLY A 7 -1.65 -1.30 -30.61
CA GLY A 7 -0.32 -1.14 -30.02
C GLY A 7 0.62 -0.25 -30.84
N THR A 8 0.50 -0.27 -32.17
CA THR A 8 1.35 0.52 -33.09
C THR A 8 0.92 1.98 -33.14
N ALA A 9 -0.39 2.27 -33.17
CA ALA A 9 -0.92 3.63 -33.09
C ALA A 9 -0.58 4.30 -31.75
N ALA A 10 -0.71 3.57 -30.63
CA ALA A 10 -0.33 4.04 -29.30
C ALA A 10 1.18 4.34 -29.18
N ARG A 11 2.03 3.51 -29.82
CA ARG A 11 3.48 3.72 -29.89
C ARG A 11 3.82 4.99 -30.66
N SER A 12 3.23 5.21 -31.83
CA SER A 12 3.45 6.42 -32.63
C SER A 12 3.00 7.69 -31.91
N GLY A 13 1.85 7.67 -31.21
CA GLY A 13 1.38 8.78 -30.38
C GLY A 13 2.34 9.12 -29.23
N SER A 14 2.90 8.11 -28.55
CA SER A 14 3.87 8.32 -27.46
C SER A 14 5.18 8.96 -27.93
N VAL A 15 5.68 8.58 -29.11
CA VAL A 15 6.91 9.12 -29.69
C VAL A 15 6.72 10.58 -30.17
N GLY A 16 5.55 10.89 -30.73
CA GLY A 16 5.18 12.27 -31.08
C GLY A 16 5.17 13.17 -29.84
N LEU A 17 4.50 12.73 -28.77
CA LEU A 17 4.46 13.48 -27.50
C LEU A 17 5.86 13.67 -26.91
N ALA A 18 6.70 12.63 -26.93
CA ALA A 18 8.10 12.70 -26.46
C ALA A 18 8.91 13.77 -27.20
N THR A 19 8.72 13.88 -28.52
CA THR A 19 9.37 14.90 -29.36
C THR A 19 8.96 16.31 -28.95
N VAL A 20 7.65 16.52 -28.76
CA VAL A 20 7.10 17.82 -28.33
C VAL A 20 7.62 18.21 -26.95
N ILE A 21 7.60 17.28 -25.99
CA ILE A 21 8.12 17.53 -24.63
C ILE A 21 9.60 17.90 -24.69
N GLY A 22 10.41 17.16 -25.44
CA GLY A 22 11.83 17.46 -25.59
C GLY A 22 12.08 18.81 -26.24
N ALA A 23 11.33 19.16 -27.29
CA ALA A 23 11.47 20.46 -27.97
C ALA A 23 11.10 21.63 -27.04
N VAL A 24 9.97 21.52 -26.32
CA VAL A 24 9.54 22.52 -25.33
C VAL A 24 10.55 22.65 -24.19
N ALA A 25 11.14 21.54 -23.74
CA ALA A 25 12.21 21.56 -22.75
C ALA A 25 13.43 22.34 -23.27
N GLY A 26 13.88 22.05 -24.48
CA GLY A 26 14.99 22.77 -25.13
C GLY A 26 14.74 24.27 -25.22
N LEU A 27 13.57 24.68 -25.69
CA LEU A 27 13.17 26.10 -25.73
C LEU A 27 13.22 26.75 -24.34
N SER A 28 12.67 26.08 -23.33
CA SER A 28 12.57 26.59 -21.95
C SER A 28 13.94 26.79 -21.32
N LEU A 29 14.88 25.88 -21.60
CA LEU A 29 16.25 25.95 -21.07
C LEU A 29 17.03 27.13 -21.61
N THR A 30 16.76 27.57 -22.85
CA THR A 30 17.60 28.54 -23.57
C THR A 30 16.93 29.87 -23.90
N THR A 31 15.80 30.18 -23.27
CA THR A 31 15.01 31.41 -23.53
C THR A 31 15.81 32.72 -23.45
N ARG A 32 16.92 32.74 -22.71
CA ARG A 32 17.76 33.94 -22.52
C ARG A 32 18.86 34.14 -23.56
N TRP A 33 19.12 33.16 -24.44
CA TRP A 33 20.26 33.20 -25.36
C TRP A 33 19.89 33.48 -26.82
N GLY A 34 18.65 33.94 -27.06
CA GLY A 34 18.16 34.33 -28.38
C GLY A 34 17.67 33.16 -29.24
N VAL A 35 17.17 33.49 -30.43
CA VAL A 35 16.38 32.55 -31.27
C VAL A 35 17.21 31.37 -31.76
N LEU A 36 18.46 31.59 -32.20
CA LEU A 36 19.27 30.51 -32.78
C LEU A 36 19.61 29.42 -31.74
N PRO A 37 20.11 29.72 -30.52
CA PRO A 37 20.27 28.72 -29.48
C PRO A 37 18.98 28.00 -29.08
N MET A 38 17.83 28.72 -29.09
CA MET A 38 16.52 28.12 -28.82
C MET A 38 16.13 27.06 -29.84
N VAL A 39 16.27 27.35 -31.14
CA VAL A 39 15.95 26.41 -32.21
C VAL A 39 16.87 25.18 -32.13
N VAL A 40 18.17 25.40 -31.91
CA VAL A 40 19.15 24.31 -31.77
C VAL A 40 18.83 23.44 -30.55
N ALA A 41 18.57 24.05 -29.38
CA ALA A 41 18.25 23.31 -28.16
C ALA A 41 16.93 22.55 -28.28
N ALA A 42 15.91 23.13 -28.92
CA ALA A 42 14.65 22.45 -29.20
C ALA A 42 14.87 21.20 -30.07
N GLY A 43 15.68 21.31 -31.13
CA GLY A 43 16.03 20.18 -32.00
C GLY A 43 16.78 19.08 -31.24
N LEU A 44 17.83 19.44 -30.49
CA LEU A 44 18.65 18.48 -29.74
C LEU A 44 17.89 17.80 -28.61
N CYS A 45 17.14 18.55 -27.79
CA CYS A 45 16.36 17.99 -26.70
C CYS A 45 15.17 17.18 -27.21
N GLY A 46 14.52 17.63 -28.28
CA GLY A 46 13.49 16.87 -29.01
C GLY A 46 14.04 15.53 -29.46
N LEU A 47 15.17 15.52 -30.17
CA LEU A 47 15.82 14.30 -30.63
C LEU A 47 16.21 13.38 -29.47
N LEU A 48 16.81 13.90 -28.40
CA LEU A 48 17.25 13.13 -27.24
C LEU A 48 16.08 12.39 -26.57
N VAL A 49 14.99 13.10 -26.27
CA VAL A 49 13.81 12.51 -25.61
C VAL A 49 13.12 11.51 -26.54
N THR A 50 13.06 11.78 -27.84
CA THR A 50 12.48 10.87 -28.85
C THR A 50 13.29 9.61 -29.02
N VAL A 51 14.62 9.70 -29.12
CA VAL A 51 15.51 8.53 -29.20
C VAL A 51 15.41 7.71 -27.91
N SER A 52 15.43 8.38 -26.76
CA SER A 52 15.23 7.75 -25.46
C SER A 52 13.91 6.96 -25.41
N GLU A 53 12.79 7.58 -25.79
CA GLU A 53 11.48 6.91 -25.81
C GLU A 53 11.45 5.74 -26.80
N LYS A 54 11.95 5.93 -28.03
CA LYS A 54 12.00 4.85 -29.04
C LYS A 54 12.80 3.64 -28.55
N VAL A 55 13.98 3.86 -27.98
CA VAL A 55 14.83 2.78 -27.46
C VAL A 55 14.17 2.11 -26.26
N ALA A 56 13.53 2.86 -25.37
CA ALA A 56 12.79 2.30 -24.24
C ALA A 56 11.63 1.42 -24.69
N ARG A 57 10.84 1.88 -25.68
CA ARG A 57 9.70 1.13 -26.23
C ARG A 57 10.14 -0.11 -27.00
N ALA A 58 11.22 -0.04 -27.75
CA ALA A 58 11.77 -1.18 -28.47
C ALA A 58 12.22 -2.31 -27.52
N ARG A 59 12.63 -1.96 -26.30
CA ARG A 59 13.06 -2.92 -25.26
C ARG A 59 11.95 -3.31 -24.28
N GLN A 60 10.78 -2.66 -24.34
CA GLN A 60 9.69 -2.86 -23.40
C GLN A 60 8.90 -4.13 -23.71
N ARG A 61 8.75 -5.02 -22.73
CA ARG A 61 7.85 -6.18 -22.83
C ARG A 61 6.40 -5.77 -22.56
N PRO A 62 5.39 -6.52 -23.06
CA PRO A 62 3.99 -6.31 -22.70
C PRO A 62 3.82 -6.26 -21.16
N GLY A 63 2.96 -5.35 -20.67
CA GLY A 63 2.68 -5.18 -19.23
C GLY A 63 3.77 -4.47 -18.41
N GLN A 64 4.96 -4.21 -18.96
CA GLN A 64 6.00 -3.47 -18.25
C GLN A 64 5.84 -1.96 -18.40
N ILE A 65 6.35 -1.18 -17.45
CA ILE A 65 6.52 0.27 -17.61
C ILE A 65 7.83 0.59 -18.35
N PRO A 66 7.97 1.77 -18.98
CA PRO A 66 9.21 2.16 -19.64
C PRO A 66 10.43 2.10 -18.69
N ALA A 67 11.59 1.80 -19.27
CA ALA A 67 12.83 1.66 -18.54
C ALA A 67 13.12 2.90 -17.68
N LEU A 68 13.74 2.70 -16.52
CA LEU A 68 13.95 3.76 -15.53
C LEU A 68 14.69 4.97 -16.10
N TRP A 69 15.78 4.75 -16.84
CA TRP A 69 16.57 5.84 -17.45
C TRP A 69 15.72 6.71 -18.38
N ALA A 70 14.84 6.12 -19.19
CA ALA A 70 13.96 6.86 -20.09
C ALA A 70 12.91 7.68 -19.32
N ARG A 71 12.39 7.13 -18.22
CA ARG A 71 11.51 7.89 -17.31
C ARG A 71 12.22 9.06 -16.64
N ILE A 72 13.50 8.90 -16.28
CA ILE A 72 14.32 9.99 -15.74
C ILE A 72 14.49 11.10 -16.78
N VAL A 73 14.86 10.75 -18.02
CA VAL A 73 14.99 11.71 -19.13
C VAL A 73 13.67 12.45 -19.36
N MET A 74 12.55 11.73 -19.47
CA MET A 74 11.23 12.33 -19.67
C MET A 74 10.85 13.28 -18.53
N SER A 75 10.99 12.86 -17.27
CA SER A 75 10.67 13.70 -16.11
C SER A 75 11.55 14.95 -16.02
N THR A 76 12.81 14.85 -16.44
CA THR A 76 13.75 15.99 -16.51
C THR A 76 13.31 16.97 -17.59
N ALA A 77 12.91 16.48 -18.76
CA ALA A 77 12.40 17.33 -19.84
C ALA A 77 11.10 18.05 -19.44
N ILE A 78 10.18 17.37 -18.75
CA ILE A 78 8.95 17.99 -18.23
C ILE A 78 9.25 19.08 -17.18
N ALA A 79 10.32 18.91 -16.39
CA ALA A 79 10.69 19.89 -15.36
C ALA A 79 11.16 21.23 -15.93
N ALA A 80 11.75 21.24 -17.14
CA ALA A 80 12.26 22.46 -17.78
C ALA A 80 11.19 23.55 -17.99
N PRO A 81 10.07 23.31 -18.68
CA PRO A 81 9.02 24.33 -18.85
C PRO A 81 8.36 24.74 -17.52
N LEU A 82 8.19 23.80 -16.59
CA LEU A 82 7.65 24.12 -15.26
C LEU A 82 8.60 25.06 -14.50
N GLY A 83 9.90 24.78 -14.55
CA GLY A 83 10.95 25.64 -14.00
C GLY A 83 10.98 27.02 -14.65
N TRP A 84 10.80 27.10 -15.98
CA TRP A 84 10.69 28.37 -16.69
C TRP A 84 9.50 29.21 -16.19
N VAL A 85 8.32 28.60 -16.05
CA VAL A 85 7.13 29.28 -15.49
C VAL A 85 7.37 29.73 -14.04
N LEU A 86 7.96 28.87 -13.21
CA LEU A 86 8.34 29.21 -11.82
C LEU A 86 9.31 30.41 -11.77
N GLY A 87 10.23 30.48 -12.72
CA GLY A 87 11.20 31.59 -12.84
C GLY A 87 10.59 32.92 -13.29
N ALA A 88 9.36 32.93 -13.80
CA ALA A 88 8.65 34.17 -14.13
C ALA A 88 8.12 34.91 -12.88
N VAL A 89 8.15 34.27 -11.71
CA VAL A 89 7.74 34.88 -10.44
C VAL A 89 8.83 35.84 -9.94
N PRO A 90 8.51 37.13 -9.71
CA PRO A 90 9.49 38.11 -9.23
C PRO A 90 10.15 37.68 -7.90
N GLY A 91 11.47 37.76 -7.82
CA GLY A 91 12.23 37.46 -6.60
C GLY A 91 12.54 35.98 -6.35
N ALA A 92 12.20 35.07 -7.28
CA ALA A 92 12.51 33.65 -7.18
C ALA A 92 14.03 33.40 -7.28
N ARG A 93 14.73 33.31 -6.14
CA ARG A 93 16.15 32.95 -6.09
C ARG A 93 16.37 31.50 -6.52
N THR A 94 17.51 31.22 -7.16
CA THR A 94 17.93 29.87 -7.60
C THR A 94 17.77 28.80 -6.53
N ILE A 95 18.15 29.10 -5.28
CA ILE A 95 18.01 28.19 -4.13
C ILE A 95 16.53 27.87 -3.84
N ILE A 96 15.64 28.87 -3.91
CA ILE A 96 14.20 28.70 -3.63
C ILE A 96 13.56 27.82 -4.71
N ILE A 97 13.95 28.03 -5.98
CA ILE A 97 13.46 27.22 -7.10
C ILE A 97 13.88 25.76 -6.91
N GLY A 98 15.16 25.53 -6.60
CA GLY A 98 15.66 24.19 -6.28
C GLY A 98 14.88 23.55 -5.13
N LEU A 99 14.69 24.27 -4.02
CA LEU A 99 13.93 23.80 -2.86
C LEU A 99 12.48 23.40 -3.22
N LEU A 100 11.76 24.25 -3.96
CA LEU A 100 10.36 24.00 -4.35
C LEU A 100 10.23 22.81 -5.29
N VAL A 101 11.08 22.76 -6.34
CA VAL A 101 11.09 21.64 -7.30
C VAL A 101 11.48 20.35 -6.59
N GLY A 102 12.52 20.40 -5.74
CA GLY A 102 12.96 19.29 -4.90
C GLY A 102 11.84 18.78 -3.99
N GLY A 103 11.14 19.69 -3.30
CA GLY A 103 9.97 19.37 -2.47
C GLY A 103 8.86 18.68 -3.25
N LEU A 104 8.53 19.18 -4.44
CA LEU A 104 7.51 18.58 -5.30
C LEU A 104 7.88 17.16 -5.73
N VAL A 105 9.08 16.95 -6.27
CA VAL A 105 9.51 15.60 -6.71
C VAL A 105 9.70 14.64 -5.53
N GLY A 106 10.10 15.17 -4.37
CA GLY A 106 10.14 14.43 -3.11
C GLY A 106 8.76 13.92 -2.69
N ALA A 107 7.77 14.81 -2.69
CA ALA A 107 6.38 14.50 -2.35
C ALA A 107 5.77 13.43 -3.25
N LEU A 108 6.01 13.50 -4.57
CA LEU A 108 5.56 12.51 -5.54
C LEU A 108 6.23 11.13 -5.35
N GLY A 109 7.32 11.04 -4.58
CA GLY A 109 8.03 9.81 -4.30
C GLY A 109 7.32 8.84 -3.34
N LEU A 110 6.24 9.28 -2.67
CA LEU A 110 5.41 8.58 -1.67
C LEU A 110 6.13 8.02 -0.43
N ARG A 111 7.43 7.77 -0.48
CA ARG A 111 8.25 7.35 0.67
C ARG A 111 8.63 8.57 1.52
N PRO A 112 8.45 8.53 2.86
CA PRO A 112 8.87 9.62 3.75
C PRO A 112 10.33 10.04 3.55
N GLN A 113 11.22 9.07 3.32
CA GLN A 113 12.63 9.32 3.05
C GLN A 113 12.84 10.14 1.75
N LYS A 114 12.01 9.91 0.72
CA LYS A 114 12.05 10.68 -0.54
C LYS A 114 11.47 12.08 -0.36
N VAL A 115 10.43 12.24 0.47
CA VAL A 115 9.85 13.54 0.82
C VAL A 115 10.89 14.44 1.49
N VAL A 116 11.75 13.89 2.35
CA VAL A 116 12.85 14.64 2.97
C VAL A 116 14.03 14.85 2.01
N LEU A 117 14.40 13.82 1.24
CA LEU A 117 15.53 13.91 0.30
C LEU A 117 15.31 14.97 -0.79
N GLY A 118 14.08 15.13 -1.27
CA GLY A 118 13.73 16.05 -2.34
C GLY A 118 14.19 17.50 -2.08
N PRO A 119 13.71 18.17 -1.02
CA PRO A 119 14.15 19.49 -0.60
C PRO A 119 15.66 19.61 -0.41
N LEU A 120 16.31 18.60 0.18
CA LEU A 120 17.77 18.61 0.41
C LEU A 120 18.55 18.60 -0.90
N VAL A 121 18.17 17.74 -1.85
CA VAL A 121 18.77 17.71 -3.19
C VAL A 121 18.49 19.01 -3.92
N GLY A 122 17.28 19.54 -3.81
CA GLY A 122 16.89 20.82 -4.38
C GLY A 122 17.74 21.99 -3.88
N LEU A 123 17.96 22.08 -2.57
CA LEU A 123 18.84 23.09 -1.97
C LEU A 123 20.29 22.93 -2.44
N ALA A 124 20.82 21.70 -2.47
CA ALA A 124 22.19 21.44 -2.91
C ALA A 124 22.40 21.82 -4.38
N VAL A 125 21.46 21.46 -5.26
CA VAL A 125 21.49 21.84 -6.67
C VAL A 125 21.37 23.35 -6.84
N GLY A 126 20.42 23.99 -6.14
CA GLY A 126 20.25 25.44 -6.19
C GLY A 126 21.52 26.19 -5.73
N PHE A 127 22.13 25.76 -4.62
CA PHE A 127 23.38 26.33 -4.15
C PHE A 127 24.54 26.11 -5.14
N GLY A 128 24.67 24.89 -5.66
CA GLY A 128 25.70 24.57 -6.66
C GLY A 128 25.54 25.39 -7.95
N CYS A 129 24.32 25.55 -8.45
CA CYS A 129 24.03 26.40 -9.61
C CYS A 129 24.42 27.86 -9.34
N GLN A 130 24.09 28.40 -8.17
CA GLN A 130 24.45 29.77 -7.80
C GLN A 130 25.97 29.98 -7.67
N LEU A 131 26.71 28.96 -7.26
CA LEU A 131 28.18 29.03 -7.18
C LEU A 131 28.85 29.01 -8.56
N LEU A 132 28.24 28.33 -9.53
CA LEU A 132 28.79 28.16 -10.88
C LEU A 132 28.45 29.33 -11.80
N TRP A 133 27.26 29.92 -11.67
CA TRP A 133 26.77 31.00 -12.52
C TRP A 133 25.90 31.99 -11.73
N ASP A 134 26.14 33.29 -11.91
CA ASP A 134 25.45 34.35 -11.16
C ASP A 134 23.94 34.42 -11.43
N ASP A 135 23.48 34.06 -12.63
CA ASP A 135 22.07 34.13 -13.04
C ASP A 135 21.62 32.91 -13.86
N VAL A 136 21.52 31.76 -13.19
CA VAL A 136 21.13 30.48 -13.81
C VAL A 136 19.63 30.52 -14.17
N PRO A 137 19.24 30.21 -15.41
CA PRO A 137 17.84 30.04 -15.78
C PRO A 137 17.11 29.03 -14.87
N ALA A 138 15.94 29.42 -14.36
CA ALA A 138 15.10 28.58 -13.50
C ALA A 138 14.78 27.19 -14.09
N ALA A 139 14.61 27.12 -15.42
CA ALA A 139 14.42 25.87 -16.16
C ALA A 139 15.59 24.88 -15.98
N ILE A 140 16.83 25.38 -15.95
CA ILE A 140 18.02 24.57 -15.74
C ILE A 140 18.06 24.05 -14.31
N VAL A 141 17.79 24.92 -13.34
CA VAL A 141 17.77 24.56 -11.91
C VAL A 141 16.72 23.48 -11.64
N ALA A 142 15.52 23.63 -12.20
CA ALA A 142 14.45 22.65 -12.08
C ALA A 142 14.84 21.31 -12.72
N SER A 143 15.35 21.33 -13.96
CA SER A 143 15.77 20.13 -14.67
C SER A 143 16.91 19.40 -13.94
N ALA A 144 17.94 20.14 -13.50
CA ALA A 144 19.05 19.59 -12.74
C ALA A 144 18.59 19.00 -11.40
N THR A 145 17.64 19.66 -10.72
CA THR A 145 17.07 19.16 -9.47
C THR A 145 16.31 17.85 -9.67
N VAL A 146 15.44 17.78 -10.69
CA VAL A 146 14.68 16.56 -11.00
C VAL A 146 15.62 15.44 -11.41
N LEU A 147 16.60 15.70 -12.29
CA LEU A 147 17.59 14.74 -12.73
C LEU A 147 18.40 14.19 -11.56
N ALA A 148 18.97 15.06 -10.72
CA ALA A 148 19.76 14.68 -9.56
C ALA A 148 18.91 13.87 -8.56
N PHE A 149 17.73 14.37 -8.20
CA PHE A 149 16.83 13.67 -7.28
C PHE A 149 16.44 12.31 -7.82
N ARG A 150 16.04 12.22 -9.09
CA ARG A 150 15.58 10.98 -9.72
C ARG A 150 16.69 9.94 -9.80
N THR A 151 17.92 10.37 -10.07
CA THR A 151 19.12 9.52 -10.16
C THR A 151 19.55 9.03 -8.78
N LEU A 152 19.66 9.93 -7.80
CA LEU A 152 19.96 9.58 -6.40
C LEU A 152 18.88 8.66 -5.81
N SER A 153 17.60 8.99 -6.03
CA SER A 153 16.46 8.20 -5.57
C SER A 153 16.45 6.80 -6.17
N ALA A 154 16.83 6.65 -7.44
CA ALA A 154 17.01 5.35 -8.10
C ALA A 154 18.18 4.54 -7.51
N GLY A 155 19.29 5.21 -7.19
CA GLY A 155 20.47 4.57 -6.62
C GLY A 155 20.26 4.10 -5.18
N ILE A 156 19.64 4.95 -4.35
CA ILE A 156 19.45 4.77 -2.90
C ILE A 156 18.25 3.86 -2.59
N PHE A 157 17.12 4.02 -3.29
CA PHE A 157 15.87 3.34 -2.96
C PHE A 157 15.49 2.28 -3.99
N ARG A 158 16.23 1.16 -3.99
CA ARG A 158 16.11 0.10 -4.99
C ARG A 158 14.93 -0.84 -4.78
N ASP A 159 14.50 -1.03 -3.53
CA ASP A 159 13.48 -2.04 -3.21
C ASP A 159 12.09 -1.63 -3.73
N PRO A 160 11.39 -2.46 -4.52
CA PRO A 160 10.03 -2.16 -4.94
C PRO A 160 9.12 -2.05 -3.72
N GLN A 161 8.18 -1.09 -3.73
CA GLN A 161 7.17 -0.96 -2.65
C GLN A 161 5.84 -1.58 -3.04
N VAL A 162 5.58 -1.59 -4.34
CA VAL A 162 4.49 -2.31 -4.97
C VAL A 162 5.10 -3.05 -6.15
N MET A 163 4.81 -4.33 -6.28
CA MET A 163 5.27 -5.18 -7.36
C MET A 163 4.07 -5.95 -7.91
N LEU A 164 3.86 -5.88 -9.22
CA LEU A 164 2.89 -6.77 -9.87
C LEU A 164 3.41 -8.20 -9.72
N LEU A 165 2.65 -9.04 -9.03
CA LEU A 165 3.03 -10.41 -8.71
C LEU A 165 2.53 -11.37 -9.78
N ALA A 166 1.27 -11.21 -10.17
CA ALA A 166 0.60 -12.06 -11.14
C ALA A 166 -0.53 -11.30 -11.84
N GLU A 167 -0.84 -11.69 -13.06
CA GLU A 167 -1.94 -11.16 -13.86
C GLU A 167 -2.70 -12.35 -14.47
N ARG A 168 -4.04 -12.30 -14.39
CA ARG A 168 -4.94 -13.32 -14.92
C ARG A 168 -4.63 -14.74 -14.43
N VAL A 169 -4.54 -14.89 -13.12
CA VAL A 169 -4.32 -16.20 -12.48
C VAL A 169 -5.55 -16.64 -11.70
N SER A 170 -5.65 -17.93 -11.41
CA SER A 170 -6.73 -18.45 -10.57
C SER A 170 -6.46 -18.17 -9.08
N ALA A 171 -7.49 -18.27 -8.24
CA ALA A 171 -7.31 -18.17 -6.79
C ALA A 171 -6.46 -19.29 -6.20
N GLU A 172 -6.45 -20.47 -6.82
CA GLU A 172 -5.69 -21.64 -6.35
C GLU A 172 -4.16 -21.43 -6.50
N ASP A 173 -3.75 -20.62 -7.49
CA ASP A 173 -2.36 -20.28 -7.72
C ASP A 173 -1.79 -19.32 -6.65
N LEU A 174 -2.66 -18.61 -5.94
CA LEU A 174 -2.32 -17.61 -4.93
C LEU A 174 -2.99 -17.92 -3.58
N PRO A 175 -2.67 -19.04 -2.91
CA PRO A 175 -3.37 -19.46 -1.69
C PRO A 175 -3.20 -18.49 -0.50
N PHE A 176 -2.22 -17.58 -0.57
CA PHE A 176 -2.02 -16.52 0.41
C PHE A 176 -3.03 -15.38 0.30
N VAL A 177 -3.66 -15.15 -0.86
CA VAL A 177 -4.64 -14.05 -1.02
C VAL A 177 -6.06 -14.51 -0.67
N VAL A 178 -6.88 -13.59 -0.18
CA VAL A 178 -8.31 -13.84 0.12
C VAL A 178 -9.14 -13.03 -0.86
N PRO A 179 -9.51 -13.58 -2.04
CA PRO A 179 -10.13 -12.84 -3.14
C PRO A 179 -11.65 -12.64 -2.96
N LEU A 180 -12.09 -12.38 -1.73
CA LEU A 180 -13.49 -12.12 -1.40
C LEU A 180 -13.73 -10.61 -1.48
N VAL A 181 -14.17 -10.13 -2.64
CA VAL A 181 -14.34 -8.69 -2.91
C VAL A 181 -15.71 -8.18 -2.47
N ALA A 182 -15.84 -6.87 -2.30
CA ALA A 182 -17.15 -6.23 -2.18
C ALA A 182 -17.73 -5.89 -3.56
N ARG A 183 -19.03 -6.13 -3.73
CA ARG A 183 -19.79 -5.72 -4.94
C ARG A 183 -20.31 -4.29 -4.87
N THR A 184 -20.39 -3.73 -3.66
CA THR A 184 -20.80 -2.35 -3.40
C THR A 184 -19.58 -1.44 -3.28
N ARG A 185 -19.78 -0.13 -3.48
CA ARG A 185 -18.73 0.88 -3.25
C ARG A 185 -18.33 1.04 -1.78
N TYR A 186 -19.22 0.65 -0.87
CA TYR A 186 -19.06 0.79 0.56
C TYR A 186 -19.19 -0.57 1.23
N VAL A 187 -18.18 -0.95 2.01
CA VAL A 187 -18.20 -2.19 2.78
C VAL A 187 -18.78 -1.92 4.15
N GLY A 188 -20.06 -2.28 4.31
CA GLY A 188 -20.77 -2.17 5.58
C GLY A 188 -20.75 -3.46 6.38
N THR A 189 -21.39 -3.41 7.55
CA THR A 189 -21.58 -4.55 8.45
C THR A 189 -22.44 -5.67 7.85
N ALA A 190 -23.13 -5.42 6.74
CA ALA A 190 -23.90 -6.39 5.98
C ALA A 190 -23.05 -7.28 5.05
N TYR A 191 -21.78 -6.92 4.81
CA TYR A 191 -20.94 -7.56 3.79
C TYR A 191 -20.93 -9.10 3.87
N VAL A 192 -20.80 -9.67 5.07
CA VAL A 192 -20.69 -11.13 5.25
C VAL A 192 -21.99 -11.84 4.87
N ARG A 193 -23.14 -11.21 5.11
CA ARG A 193 -24.45 -11.72 4.68
C ARG A 193 -24.55 -11.70 3.15
N ASP A 194 -24.19 -10.58 2.53
CA ASP A 194 -24.24 -10.43 1.08
C ASP A 194 -23.28 -11.43 0.39
N LEU A 195 -22.14 -11.70 1.03
CA LEU A 195 -21.20 -12.72 0.58
C LEU A 195 -21.78 -14.14 0.67
N ALA A 196 -22.53 -14.46 1.74
CA ALA A 196 -23.16 -15.76 1.90
C ALA A 196 -24.18 -16.04 0.78
N GLU A 197 -24.96 -15.04 0.37
CA GLU A 197 -25.89 -15.15 -0.76
C GLU A 197 -25.18 -15.49 -2.07
N VAL A 198 -24.02 -14.88 -2.31
CA VAL A 198 -23.19 -15.15 -3.50
C VAL A 198 -22.60 -16.56 -3.49
N LEU A 199 -22.15 -17.02 -2.32
CA LEU A 199 -21.54 -18.33 -2.16
C LEU A 199 -22.57 -19.47 -2.00
N GLY A 200 -23.85 -19.14 -1.83
CA GLY A 200 -24.90 -20.11 -1.50
C GLY A 200 -24.69 -20.78 -0.13
N GLY A 201 -24.05 -20.07 0.81
CA GLY A 201 -23.78 -20.54 2.16
C GLY A 201 -24.82 -20.09 3.18
N GLU A 202 -24.88 -20.77 4.32
CA GLU A 202 -25.75 -20.37 5.43
C GLU A 202 -25.07 -19.28 6.27
N TYR A 203 -25.73 -18.13 6.41
CA TYR A 203 -25.22 -17.00 7.17
C TYR A 203 -25.68 -17.05 8.64
N GLN A 204 -24.75 -16.86 9.56
CA GLN A 204 -25.04 -16.66 10.97
C GLN A 204 -24.38 -15.37 11.47
N ALA A 205 -25.20 -14.43 11.96
CA ALA A 205 -24.73 -13.20 12.59
C ALA A 205 -24.28 -13.46 14.03
N ALA A 206 -23.21 -12.79 14.46
CA ALA A 206 -22.71 -12.82 15.84
C ALA A 206 -22.61 -14.24 16.42
N ALA A 207 -21.95 -15.15 15.70
CA ALA A 207 -21.82 -16.54 16.07
C ALA A 207 -21.22 -16.68 17.48
N ALA A 208 -21.91 -17.41 18.35
CA ALA A 208 -21.45 -17.67 19.70
C ALA A 208 -20.33 -18.73 19.69
N ASP A 209 -19.37 -18.57 20.59
CA ASP A 209 -18.29 -19.53 20.82
C ASP A 209 -17.38 -19.87 19.61
N VAL A 210 -17.18 -18.91 18.72
CA VAL A 210 -16.32 -19.03 17.53
C VAL A 210 -15.08 -18.15 17.66
N GLY A 211 -13.96 -18.62 17.13
CA GLY A 211 -12.72 -17.86 16.99
C GLY A 211 -12.40 -17.47 15.56
N ILE A 212 -11.36 -16.66 15.42
CA ILE A 212 -10.82 -16.23 14.12
C ILE A 212 -10.13 -17.38 13.37
N VAL A 213 -9.71 -18.43 14.07
CA VAL A 213 -9.23 -19.69 13.48
C VAL A 213 -10.04 -20.86 14.03
N ALA A 214 -10.16 -21.93 13.26
CA ALA A 214 -10.84 -23.15 13.71
C ALA A 214 -10.01 -23.90 14.77
N SER A 215 -8.69 -24.00 14.53
CA SER A 215 -7.75 -24.54 15.49
C SER A 215 -6.36 -23.94 15.31
N LEU A 216 -5.65 -23.67 16.41
CA LEU A 216 -4.22 -23.31 16.35
C LEU A 216 -3.36 -24.43 15.74
N ALA A 217 -3.84 -25.68 15.75
CA ALA A 217 -3.12 -26.80 15.14
C ALA A 217 -2.81 -26.55 13.65
N GLU A 218 -3.69 -25.83 12.95
CA GLU A 218 -3.51 -25.49 11.53
C GLU A 218 -2.30 -24.58 11.30
N LEU A 219 -1.89 -23.83 12.32
CA LEU A 219 -0.76 -22.89 12.29
C LEU A 219 0.58 -23.55 12.61
N ALA A 220 0.60 -24.84 12.94
CA ALA A 220 1.83 -25.56 13.25
C ALA A 220 2.87 -25.44 12.14
N GLY A 221 4.12 -25.22 12.52
CA GLY A 221 5.24 -25.14 11.59
C GLY A 221 6.58 -25.01 12.32
N PRO A 222 7.68 -24.86 11.57
CA PRO A 222 9.03 -24.87 12.14
C PRO A 222 9.29 -23.82 13.23
N GLU A 223 8.60 -22.69 13.20
CA GLU A 223 8.75 -21.61 14.20
C GLU A 223 7.58 -21.52 15.18
N PHE A 224 6.58 -22.40 15.09
CA PHE A 224 5.42 -22.37 15.98
C PHE A 224 4.91 -23.78 16.30
N ASP A 225 4.99 -24.14 17.59
CA ASP A 225 4.36 -25.32 18.15
C ASP A 225 3.08 -24.93 18.91
N PRO A 226 1.89 -25.33 18.42
CA PRO A 226 0.62 -25.05 19.09
C PRO A 226 0.52 -25.64 20.50
N ALA A 227 1.22 -26.74 20.81
CA ALA A 227 1.17 -27.36 22.14
C ALA A 227 1.91 -26.52 23.20
N ALA A 228 2.88 -25.70 22.77
CA ALA A 228 3.62 -24.79 23.64
C ALA A 228 2.90 -23.45 23.88
N ALA A 229 1.78 -23.18 23.20
CA ALA A 229 1.00 -21.97 23.38
C ALA A 229 0.28 -21.97 24.74
N ASP A 230 0.26 -20.82 25.41
CA ASP A 230 -0.48 -20.63 26.64
C ASP A 230 -1.98 -20.91 26.41
N PRO A 231 -2.67 -21.64 27.32
CA PRO A 231 -4.08 -21.96 27.16
C PRO A 231 -4.99 -20.75 26.92
N LEU A 232 -4.70 -19.60 27.53
CA LEU A 232 -5.49 -18.38 27.35
C LEU A 232 -5.27 -17.76 25.96
N VAL A 233 -4.04 -17.85 25.43
CA VAL A 233 -3.73 -17.43 24.05
C VAL A 233 -4.45 -18.34 23.07
N ARG A 234 -4.40 -19.66 23.28
CA ARG A 234 -5.14 -20.64 22.47
C ARG A 234 -6.63 -20.35 22.45
N GLU A 235 -7.23 -20.22 23.63
CA GLU A 235 -8.66 -19.93 23.77
C GLU A 235 -9.05 -18.63 23.04
N PHE A 236 -8.22 -17.59 23.10
CA PHE A 236 -8.51 -16.34 22.40
C PHE A 236 -8.60 -16.50 20.88
N TYR A 237 -7.73 -17.29 20.27
CA TYR A 237 -7.72 -17.49 18.82
C TYR A 237 -8.82 -18.46 18.36
N GLU A 238 -9.09 -19.52 19.13
CA GLU A 238 -10.12 -20.54 18.83
C GLU A 238 -11.54 -20.11 19.25
N HIS A 239 -11.68 -19.20 20.22
CA HIS A 239 -12.95 -18.74 20.78
C HIS A 239 -12.98 -17.22 21.02
N THR A 240 -12.53 -16.44 20.03
CA THR A 240 -12.41 -14.98 20.08
C THR A 240 -13.70 -14.28 20.54
N THR A 241 -14.89 -14.80 20.22
CA THR A 241 -16.16 -14.17 20.63
C THR A 241 -16.39 -14.16 22.15
N ARG A 242 -15.68 -15.01 22.93
CA ARG A 242 -15.67 -14.99 24.40
C ARG A 242 -14.95 -13.78 24.99
N PHE A 243 -14.19 -13.03 24.19
CA PHE A 243 -13.36 -11.94 24.68
C PHE A 243 -13.88 -10.57 24.22
N ALA A 244 -13.72 -9.58 25.10
CA ALA A 244 -13.82 -8.17 24.78
C ALA A 244 -12.41 -7.59 24.63
N LEU A 245 -12.23 -6.70 23.65
CA LEU A 245 -10.94 -6.08 23.35
C LEU A 245 -11.06 -4.57 23.53
N ASP A 246 -10.21 -4.03 24.39
CA ASP A 246 -9.96 -2.59 24.49
C ASP A 246 -8.68 -2.23 23.73
N ILE A 247 -8.69 -1.13 23.00
CA ILE A 247 -7.65 -0.78 22.03
C ILE A 247 -7.16 0.64 22.28
N VAL A 248 -5.85 0.77 22.55
CA VAL A 248 -5.20 2.07 22.69
C VAL A 248 -4.25 2.28 21.51
N PRO A 249 -4.60 3.13 20.53
CA PRO A 249 -3.74 3.41 19.39
C PRO A 249 -2.63 4.40 19.74
N ARG A 250 -1.39 4.07 19.35
CA ARG A 250 -0.20 4.93 19.50
C ARG A 250 0.39 5.24 18.13
N TRP A 251 -0.03 6.38 17.58
CA TRP A 251 0.45 6.90 16.29
C TRP A 251 1.76 7.66 16.44
N ARG A 252 2.67 7.50 15.47
CA ARG A 252 3.82 8.39 15.31
C ARG A 252 3.38 9.73 14.72
N LEU A 253 3.96 10.81 15.24
CA LEU A 253 3.56 12.19 14.87
C LEU A 253 3.71 12.48 13.38
N TRP A 254 4.75 11.94 12.74
CA TRP A 254 5.05 12.21 11.34
C TRP A 254 4.00 11.66 10.36
N VAL A 255 3.20 10.65 10.75
CA VAL A 255 2.16 10.06 9.88
C VAL A 255 0.83 10.80 9.95
N ARG A 256 0.58 11.56 11.01
CA ARG A 256 -0.73 12.19 11.26
C ARG A 256 -1.32 12.96 10.07
N PRO A 257 -0.59 13.86 9.37
CA PRO A 257 -1.19 14.62 8.27
C PRO A 257 -1.54 13.73 7.07
N GLY A 258 -0.67 12.77 6.72
CA GLY A 258 -0.93 11.83 5.62
C GLY A 258 -2.09 10.90 5.91
N TYR A 259 -2.22 10.42 7.17
CA TYR A 259 -3.32 9.57 7.57
C TYR A 259 -4.67 10.29 7.55
N LEU A 260 -4.74 11.58 7.94
CA LEU A 260 -6.00 12.34 7.85
C LEU A 260 -6.47 12.46 6.41
N LEU A 261 -5.56 12.66 5.46
CA LEU A 261 -5.89 12.69 4.03
C LEU A 261 -6.36 11.31 3.55
N TYR A 262 -5.61 10.25 3.86
CA TYR A 262 -5.99 8.86 3.55
C TYR A 262 -7.37 8.51 4.12
N ARG A 263 -7.62 8.85 5.39
CA ARG A 263 -8.86 8.55 6.10
C ARG A 263 -10.06 9.19 5.42
N THR A 264 -9.94 10.47 5.06
CA THR A 264 -11.03 11.24 4.46
C THR A 264 -11.28 10.85 3.00
N LEU A 265 -10.23 10.61 2.22
CA LEU A 265 -10.37 10.37 0.78
C LEU A 265 -10.58 8.90 0.40
N LEU A 266 -10.11 7.96 1.24
CA LEU A 266 -10.13 6.53 0.93
C LEU A 266 -10.83 5.71 2.00
N ALA A 267 -10.37 5.75 3.26
CA ALA A 267 -10.85 4.83 4.29
C ALA A 267 -12.37 4.96 4.57
N ARG A 268 -12.85 6.19 4.82
CA ARG A 268 -14.26 6.44 5.10
C ARG A 268 -15.18 6.16 3.90
N PRO A 269 -14.89 6.64 2.68
CA PRO A 269 -15.70 6.31 1.51
C PRO A 269 -15.79 4.80 1.21
N LEU A 270 -14.75 4.03 1.54
CA LEU A 270 -14.70 2.59 1.31
C LEU A 270 -15.31 1.76 2.45
N GLY A 271 -15.42 2.32 3.67
CA GLY A 271 -15.85 1.59 4.87
C GLY A 271 -14.79 0.63 5.43
N GLN A 272 -13.51 0.86 5.12
CA GLN A 272 -12.40 -0.03 5.48
C GLN A 272 -11.23 0.74 6.11
N ALA A 273 -10.49 0.05 6.99
CA ALA A 273 -9.24 0.53 7.60
C ALA A 273 -9.33 1.90 8.31
N ASN A 274 -10.49 2.23 8.90
CA ASN A 274 -10.75 3.50 9.61
C ASN A 274 -10.32 3.43 11.09
N VAL A 275 -9.02 3.22 11.33
CA VAL A 275 -8.46 3.08 12.69
C VAL A 275 -8.56 4.41 13.48
N PRO A 276 -8.97 4.39 14.77
CA PRO A 276 -9.09 5.60 15.58
C PRO A 276 -7.76 6.35 15.73
N MET A 277 -7.80 7.68 15.64
CA MET A 277 -6.61 8.54 15.76
C MET A 277 -6.44 9.17 17.15
N ASN A 278 -7.56 9.32 17.87
CA ASN A 278 -7.60 10.04 19.13
C ASN A 278 -8.17 9.15 20.24
N GLN A 279 -7.71 9.36 21.47
CA GLN A 279 -8.25 8.67 22.65
C GLN A 279 -9.77 8.86 22.80
N ARG A 280 -10.31 10.03 22.41
CA ARG A 280 -11.77 10.25 22.39
C ARG A 280 -12.53 9.37 21.39
N GLU A 281 -11.91 9.00 20.27
CA GLU A 281 -12.50 8.05 19.31
C GLU A 281 -12.36 6.61 19.81
N ALA A 282 -11.24 6.27 20.45
CA ALA A 282 -11.07 4.98 21.12
C ALA A 282 -12.11 4.79 22.26
N GLN A 283 -12.48 5.87 22.94
CA GLN A 283 -13.50 5.89 24.00
C GLN A 283 -14.95 5.76 23.49
N ARG A 284 -15.22 5.83 22.18
CA ARG A 284 -16.59 5.69 21.64
C ARG A 284 -17.15 4.27 21.78
N GLY A 285 -16.34 3.32 22.22
CA GLY A 285 -16.69 1.92 22.28
C GLY A 285 -16.69 1.30 20.88
N VAL A 286 -16.27 0.03 20.81
CA VAL A 286 -16.24 -0.74 19.57
C VAL A 286 -17.15 -1.94 19.74
N HIS A 287 -18.16 -2.05 18.87
CA HIS A 287 -18.93 -3.27 18.74
C HIS A 287 -18.12 -4.24 17.87
N SER A 288 -17.86 -5.43 18.41
CA SER A 288 -17.03 -6.45 17.77
C SER A 288 -17.82 -7.75 17.71
N ARG A 289 -18.13 -8.22 16.49
CA ARG A 289 -18.82 -9.49 16.26
C ARG A 289 -18.14 -10.31 15.17
N ILE A 290 -18.27 -11.62 15.26
CA ILE A 290 -17.84 -12.54 14.21
C ILE A 290 -19.11 -13.08 13.57
N ASP A 291 -19.24 -12.85 12.27
CA ASP A 291 -20.30 -13.43 11.44
C ASP A 291 -19.69 -14.61 10.67
N THR A 292 -20.41 -15.71 10.55
CA THR A 292 -19.91 -16.94 9.91
C THR A 292 -20.74 -17.31 8.70
N ILE A 293 -20.09 -17.94 7.73
CA ILE A 293 -20.75 -18.61 6.61
C ILE A 293 -20.38 -20.09 6.71
N SER A 294 -21.38 -20.95 6.83
CA SER A 294 -21.21 -22.40 6.77
C SER A 294 -21.55 -22.93 5.39
N ARG A 295 -20.89 -24.01 4.98
CA ARG A 295 -21.25 -24.70 3.74
C ARG A 295 -22.56 -25.46 3.97
N ALA A 296 -23.55 -25.24 3.11
CA ALA A 296 -24.89 -25.82 3.23
C ALA A 296 -24.92 -27.37 3.26
N SER A 297 -23.86 -28.04 2.80
CA SER A 297 -23.81 -29.51 2.72
C SER A 297 -23.40 -30.20 4.03
N ASP A 298 -22.60 -29.56 4.88
CA ASP A 298 -21.98 -30.18 6.06
C ASP A 298 -22.02 -29.31 7.32
N GLY A 299 -22.50 -28.06 7.23
CA GLY A 299 -22.59 -27.13 8.35
C GLY A 299 -21.23 -26.63 8.86
N ILE A 300 -20.12 -27.00 8.21
CA ILE A 300 -18.78 -26.59 8.63
C ILE A 300 -18.59 -25.11 8.27
N VAL A 301 -18.14 -24.33 9.27
CA VAL A 301 -17.83 -22.90 9.09
C VAL A 301 -16.65 -22.75 8.13
N SER A 302 -16.96 -22.31 6.91
CA SER A 302 -16.00 -22.11 5.83
C SER A 302 -15.38 -20.72 5.89
N ILE A 303 -16.15 -19.70 6.29
CA ILE A 303 -15.71 -18.31 6.33
C ILE A 303 -16.06 -17.68 7.68
N ARG A 304 -15.08 -16.93 8.22
CA ARG A 304 -15.19 -16.15 9.47
C ARG A 304 -14.95 -14.69 9.17
N GLY A 305 -16.00 -13.88 9.23
CA GLY A 305 -15.93 -12.43 9.04
C GLY A 305 -15.90 -11.71 10.37
N TRP A 306 -14.76 -11.12 10.74
CA TRP A 306 -14.67 -10.27 11.91
C TRP A 306 -15.03 -8.84 11.55
N ILE A 307 -16.15 -8.37 12.09
CA ILE A 307 -16.67 -7.02 11.86
C ILE A 307 -16.46 -6.20 13.13
N ARG A 308 -15.90 -5.00 12.95
CA ARG A 308 -15.82 -3.99 14.01
C ARG A 308 -16.48 -2.70 13.55
N SER A 309 -17.38 -2.16 14.35
CA SER A 309 -18.05 -0.88 14.13
C SER A 309 -18.02 -0.02 15.39
N TYR A 310 -18.19 1.29 15.25
CA TYR A 310 -18.41 2.16 16.41
C TYR A 310 -19.81 1.93 16.99
N VAL A 311 -19.92 1.96 18.32
CA VAL A 311 -21.19 1.68 19.02
C VAL A 311 -22.23 2.78 18.79
N ASP A 312 -21.81 4.02 18.53
CA ASP A 312 -22.69 5.18 18.43
C ASP A 312 -23.45 5.28 17.10
N ASN A 313 -22.84 4.86 15.99
CA ASN A 313 -23.39 5.05 14.65
C ASN A 313 -23.27 3.84 13.71
N ASP A 314 -22.79 2.69 14.20
CA ASP A 314 -22.50 1.49 13.42
C ASP A 314 -21.57 1.70 12.21
N GLU A 315 -20.82 2.82 12.18
CA GLU A 315 -19.81 3.07 11.16
C GLU A 315 -18.72 1.98 11.27
N PRO A 316 -18.47 1.21 10.21
CA PRO A 316 -17.48 0.15 10.21
C PRO A 316 -16.08 0.74 10.36
N ILE A 317 -15.32 0.15 11.27
CA ILE A 317 -13.89 0.38 11.42
C ILE A 317 -13.16 -0.46 10.36
N TYR A 318 -13.50 -1.74 10.29
CA TYR A 318 -13.12 -2.66 9.21
C TYR A 318 -13.98 -3.93 9.25
N VAL A 319 -13.98 -4.64 8.13
CA VAL A 319 -14.45 -6.03 8.02
C VAL A 319 -13.28 -6.85 7.50
N GLY A 320 -12.88 -7.89 8.24
CA GLY A 320 -11.78 -8.78 7.87
C GLY A 320 -12.24 -10.22 7.78
N ILE A 321 -11.96 -10.89 6.67
CA ILE A 321 -12.23 -12.32 6.48
C ILE A 321 -10.98 -13.12 6.82
N TYR A 322 -11.06 -13.93 7.87
CA TYR A 322 -9.96 -14.75 8.34
C TYR A 322 -10.02 -16.14 7.70
N THR A 323 -8.90 -16.53 7.10
CA THR A 323 -8.67 -17.87 6.57
C THR A 323 -7.32 -18.38 7.05
N THR A 324 -7.20 -19.71 7.05
CA THR A 324 -5.95 -20.41 7.34
C THR A 324 -5.64 -21.32 6.16
N TYR A 325 -4.36 -21.48 5.87
CA TYR A 325 -3.91 -22.45 4.88
C TYR A 325 -2.52 -22.95 5.22
N ARG A 326 -2.12 -24.06 4.60
CA ARG A 326 -0.83 -24.69 4.84
C ARG A 326 -0.04 -24.77 3.54
N ARG A 327 1.25 -24.48 3.62
CA ARG A 327 2.20 -24.62 2.52
C ARG A 327 3.57 -25.00 3.07
N ASP A 328 4.22 -25.97 2.42
CA ASP A 328 5.59 -26.41 2.73
C ASP A 328 5.80 -26.72 4.24
N GLY A 329 4.84 -27.45 4.82
CA GLY A 329 4.88 -27.88 6.23
C GLY A 329 4.54 -26.79 7.26
N ARG A 330 4.21 -25.58 6.82
CA ARG A 330 3.89 -24.43 7.69
C ARG A 330 2.45 -23.97 7.49
N GLY A 331 1.80 -23.57 8.59
CA GLY A 331 0.52 -22.89 8.54
C GLY A 331 0.65 -21.37 8.49
N TYR A 332 -0.33 -20.71 7.87
CA TYR A 332 -0.42 -19.26 7.75
C TYR A 332 -1.83 -18.80 8.09
N VAL A 333 -1.93 -17.55 8.56
CA VAL A 333 -3.22 -16.84 8.67
C VAL A 333 -3.27 -15.79 7.59
N SER A 334 -4.32 -15.78 6.79
CA SER A 334 -4.60 -14.71 5.83
C SER A 334 -5.86 -13.96 6.25
N VAL A 335 -5.81 -12.63 6.16
CA VAL A 335 -6.93 -11.75 6.48
C VAL A 335 -7.25 -10.91 5.25
N GLY A 336 -8.39 -11.18 4.62
CA GLY A 336 -8.91 -10.40 3.49
C GLY A 336 -9.73 -9.21 3.96
N PHE A 337 -9.34 -8.01 3.55
CA PHE A 337 -10.10 -6.78 3.69
C PHE A 337 -10.79 -6.47 2.35
N PRO A 338 -12.08 -6.79 2.18
CA PRO A 338 -12.80 -6.58 0.93
C PRO A 338 -12.81 -5.10 0.55
N LEU A 339 -12.62 -4.84 -0.74
CA LEU A 339 -12.73 -3.55 -1.40
C LEU A 339 -13.68 -3.68 -2.61
N PRO A 340 -14.18 -2.57 -3.19
CA PRO A 340 -14.97 -2.64 -4.41
C PRO A 340 -14.14 -3.27 -5.55
N GLN A 341 -14.56 -4.43 -6.05
CA GLN A 341 -13.88 -5.22 -7.10
C GLN A 341 -12.41 -5.60 -6.78
N ALA A 342 -11.99 -5.49 -5.52
CA ALA A 342 -10.65 -5.83 -5.09
C ALA A 342 -10.66 -6.36 -3.66
N SER A 343 -9.54 -6.91 -3.21
CA SER A 343 -9.31 -7.31 -1.83
C SER A 343 -7.90 -6.92 -1.43
N PHE A 344 -7.76 -6.31 -0.26
CA PHE A 344 -6.46 -6.12 0.36
C PHE A 344 -6.24 -7.26 1.36
N THR A 345 -5.30 -8.15 1.12
CA THR A 345 -5.01 -9.29 1.99
C THR A 345 -3.74 -9.06 2.79
N ALA A 346 -3.77 -9.40 4.07
CA ALA A 346 -2.57 -9.55 4.90
C ALA A 346 -2.35 -11.03 5.24
N THR A 347 -1.20 -11.57 4.85
CA THR A 347 -0.81 -12.96 5.14
C THR A 347 0.31 -12.96 6.17
N LEU A 348 0.13 -13.72 7.24
CA LEU A 348 0.98 -13.69 8.42
C LEU A 348 1.52 -15.09 8.74
N ALA A 349 2.83 -15.16 8.96
CA ALA A 349 3.48 -16.36 9.47
C ALA A 349 3.41 -16.39 11.01
N PRO A 350 3.06 -17.54 11.61
CA PRO A 350 3.09 -17.73 13.06
C PRO A 350 4.51 -18.00 13.55
N ARG A 351 4.83 -17.41 14.71
CA ARG A 351 6.07 -17.64 15.48
C ARG A 351 5.72 -17.74 16.96
N GLY A 352 6.28 -18.74 17.63
CA GLY A 352 6.19 -18.87 19.08
C GLY A 352 6.94 -17.73 19.79
N ARG A 353 6.39 -17.26 20.90
CA ARG A 353 7.02 -16.30 21.80
C ARG A 353 7.35 -16.98 23.14
N PRO A 354 8.47 -16.65 23.79
CA PRO A 354 8.72 -17.08 25.16
C PRO A 354 7.53 -16.76 26.08
N GLY A 355 7.20 -17.70 26.98
CA GLY A 355 6.01 -17.59 27.84
C GLY A 355 4.70 -17.98 27.18
N GLY A 356 4.73 -18.78 26.10
CA GLY A 356 3.53 -19.35 25.46
C GLY A 356 2.74 -18.35 24.59
N GLY A 357 3.31 -17.19 24.28
CA GLY A 357 2.67 -16.23 23.38
C GLY A 357 2.77 -16.63 21.90
N LEU A 358 1.98 -15.96 21.06
CA LEU A 358 1.97 -16.13 19.61
C LEU A 358 2.25 -14.78 18.94
N VAL A 359 3.18 -14.79 17.98
CA VAL A 359 3.43 -13.68 17.07
C VAL A 359 2.96 -14.08 15.68
N LEU A 360 2.10 -13.28 15.06
CA LEU A 360 1.75 -13.34 13.65
C LEU A 360 2.44 -12.19 12.94
N THR A 361 3.21 -12.46 11.88
CA THR A 361 3.97 -11.40 11.21
C THR A 361 4.02 -11.56 9.70
N SER A 362 3.92 -10.43 9.00
CA SER A 362 4.15 -10.33 7.56
C SER A 362 5.63 -10.08 7.23
N ARG A 363 6.52 -10.10 8.23
CA ARG A 363 7.94 -9.75 8.09
C ARG A 363 8.81 -10.99 8.09
N GLY A 364 9.75 -11.03 7.15
CA GLY A 364 10.76 -12.07 7.04
C GLY A 364 11.08 -12.35 5.58
N ASP A 365 11.86 -13.40 5.34
CA ASP A 365 12.33 -13.79 4.01
C ASP A 365 11.44 -14.87 3.37
N LEU A 366 10.35 -15.26 4.03
CA LEU A 366 9.36 -16.17 3.48
C LEU A 366 8.61 -15.47 2.33
N ASP A 367 8.23 -16.25 1.32
CA ASP A 367 7.56 -15.78 0.10
C ASP A 367 6.03 -15.58 0.27
N GLN A 368 5.44 -16.28 1.24
CA GLN A 368 4.00 -16.24 1.53
C GLN A 368 3.54 -15.03 2.38
N PRO A 369 4.22 -14.63 3.46
CA PRO A 369 3.75 -13.55 4.32
C PRO A 369 3.97 -12.18 3.67
N GLY A 370 2.96 -11.33 3.74
CA GLY A 370 3.00 -10.04 3.08
C GLY A 370 1.64 -9.38 3.00
N HIS A 371 1.59 -8.27 2.29
CA HIS A 371 0.35 -7.56 1.96
C HIS A 371 0.14 -7.59 0.46
N TYR A 372 -1.09 -7.86 0.04
CA TYR A 372 -1.43 -8.07 -1.36
C TYR A 372 -2.67 -7.27 -1.71
N LEU A 373 -2.62 -6.47 -2.77
CA LEU A 373 -3.80 -5.87 -3.38
C LEU A 373 -4.17 -6.72 -4.58
N THR A 374 -5.34 -7.33 -4.53
CA THR A 374 -5.82 -8.25 -5.57
C THR A 374 -7.07 -7.67 -6.20
N TYR A 375 -7.02 -7.40 -7.50
CA TYR A 375 -8.19 -7.14 -8.32
C TYR A 375 -8.80 -8.47 -8.78
N VAL A 376 -10.14 -8.54 -8.78
CA VAL A 376 -10.88 -9.71 -9.26
C VAL A 376 -11.73 -9.31 -10.44
N ASP A 377 -11.48 -9.94 -11.58
CA ASP A 377 -12.28 -9.73 -12.79
C ASP A 377 -13.71 -10.24 -12.55
N ALA A 378 -14.71 -9.40 -12.84
CA ALA A 378 -16.10 -9.71 -12.54
C ALA A 378 -16.72 -10.74 -13.49
N GLU A 379 -16.17 -10.90 -14.70
CA GLU A 379 -16.67 -11.84 -15.72
C GLU A 379 -15.94 -13.18 -15.64
N THR A 380 -14.62 -13.15 -15.54
CA THR A 380 -13.79 -14.36 -15.58
C THR A 380 -13.47 -14.92 -14.18
N GLY A 381 -13.55 -14.10 -13.14
CA GLY A 381 -13.09 -14.45 -11.79
C GLY A 381 -11.57 -14.51 -11.65
N GLU A 382 -10.81 -14.17 -12.71
CA GLU A 382 -9.35 -14.18 -12.67
C GLU A 382 -8.80 -13.05 -11.80
N LEU A 383 -7.64 -13.32 -11.20
CA LEU A 383 -6.97 -12.43 -10.27
C LEU A 383 -5.82 -11.68 -10.94
N THR A 384 -5.72 -10.39 -10.63
CA THR A 384 -4.50 -9.61 -10.84
C THR A 384 -4.01 -9.12 -9.49
N ALA A 385 -2.84 -9.59 -9.06
CA ALA A 385 -2.33 -9.38 -7.72
C ALA A 385 -1.05 -8.55 -7.72
N ALA A 386 -0.98 -7.58 -6.81
CA ALA A 386 0.21 -6.80 -6.54
C ALA A 386 0.65 -6.96 -5.08
N ALA A 387 1.91 -7.33 -4.86
CA ALA A 387 2.52 -7.35 -3.55
C ALA A 387 2.86 -5.92 -3.10
N VAL A 388 2.48 -5.56 -1.87
CA VAL A 388 2.64 -4.24 -1.27
C VAL A 388 3.76 -4.31 -0.22
N HIS A 389 4.99 -4.55 -0.65
CA HIS A 389 6.18 -4.67 0.21
C HIS A 389 6.44 -3.43 1.09
N GLY A 390 5.90 -2.28 0.70
CA GLY A 390 5.97 -1.07 1.50
C GLY A 390 5.15 -1.12 2.77
N PHE A 391 4.30 -2.12 2.98
CA PHE A 391 3.49 -2.27 4.19
C PHE A 391 3.82 -3.58 4.89
N ALA A 392 3.99 -3.53 6.21
CA ALA A 392 4.24 -4.71 7.02
C ALA A 392 3.56 -4.60 8.37
N GLU A 393 3.27 -5.74 8.98
CA GLU A 393 2.65 -5.81 10.29
C GLU A 393 3.15 -6.98 11.14
N GLN A 394 2.94 -6.85 12.44
CA GLN A 394 3.24 -7.85 13.44
C GLN A 394 2.26 -7.73 14.58
N LEU A 395 1.52 -8.80 14.86
CA LEU A 395 0.63 -8.94 16.00
C LEU A 395 1.25 -9.92 16.99
N ALA A 396 1.56 -9.47 18.20
CA ALA A 396 2.04 -10.30 19.29
C ALA A 396 0.96 -10.40 20.37
N VAL A 397 0.43 -11.60 20.60
CA VAL A 397 -0.53 -11.91 21.67
C VAL A 397 0.17 -12.72 22.75
N TYR A 398 0.03 -12.32 24.02
CA TYR A 398 0.75 -12.92 25.14
C TYR A 398 0.03 -12.68 26.46
N VAL A 399 0.34 -13.49 27.47
CA VAL A 399 -0.15 -13.30 28.84
C VAL A 399 0.85 -12.46 29.63
N GLN A 400 0.33 -11.46 30.35
CA GLN A 400 1.11 -10.64 31.28
C GLN A 400 0.31 -10.43 32.56
N ASN A 401 0.88 -10.80 33.71
CA ASN A 401 0.22 -10.71 35.02
C ASN A 401 -1.16 -11.41 35.06
N GLY A 402 -1.30 -12.53 34.36
CA GLY A 402 -2.56 -13.28 34.27
C GLY A 402 -3.62 -12.67 33.33
N GLU A 403 -3.33 -11.54 32.68
CA GLU A 403 -4.21 -10.92 31.70
C GLU A 403 -3.68 -11.12 30.28
N LEU A 404 -4.59 -11.28 29.31
CA LEU A 404 -4.22 -11.38 27.91
C LEU A 404 -3.98 -9.98 27.32
N ARG A 405 -2.81 -9.79 26.73
CA ARG A 405 -2.38 -8.55 26.09
C ARG A 405 -2.04 -8.83 24.63
N ALA A 406 -2.20 -7.82 23.80
CA ALA A 406 -1.64 -7.86 22.46
C ALA A 406 -1.00 -6.54 22.07
N GLU A 407 0.03 -6.62 21.23
CA GLU A 407 0.66 -5.48 20.60
C GLU A 407 0.66 -5.71 19.10
N HIS A 408 0.08 -4.79 18.35
CA HIS A 408 0.01 -4.85 16.89
C HIS A 408 0.76 -3.67 16.31
N GLU A 409 1.92 -3.96 15.75
CA GLU A 409 2.82 -2.97 15.16
C GLU A 409 2.66 -2.95 13.64
N PHE A 410 2.66 -1.74 13.08
CA PHE A 410 2.59 -1.51 11.65
C PHE A 410 3.75 -0.66 11.16
N TRP A 411 4.29 -1.04 10.01
CA TRP A 411 5.36 -0.34 9.31
C TRP A 411 4.91 0.08 7.93
N VAL A 412 5.39 1.25 7.51
CA VAL A 412 5.28 1.73 6.15
C VAL A 412 6.66 2.16 5.66
N PHE A 413 7.09 1.65 4.51
CA PHE A 413 8.42 1.87 3.94
C PHE A 413 9.56 1.53 4.92
N GLY A 414 9.37 0.49 5.73
CA GLY A 414 10.31 0.06 6.78
C GLY A 414 10.26 0.89 8.08
N LEU A 415 9.48 1.97 8.11
CA LEU A 415 9.35 2.84 9.28
C LEU A 415 8.11 2.46 10.11
N PRO A 416 8.25 2.14 11.40
CA PRO A 416 7.09 1.93 12.27
C PRO A 416 6.26 3.22 12.34
N PHE A 417 4.94 3.13 12.20
CA PHE A 417 4.07 4.30 12.25
C PHE A 417 2.90 4.20 13.22
N LEU A 418 2.45 2.99 13.54
CA LEU A 418 1.33 2.74 14.44
C LEU A 418 1.64 1.52 15.29
N VAL A 419 1.33 1.62 16.57
CA VAL A 419 1.25 0.48 17.48
C VAL A 419 -0.12 0.50 18.13
N LEU A 420 -0.83 -0.61 18.11
CA LEU A 420 -2.09 -0.80 18.82
C LEU A 420 -1.83 -1.67 20.04
N HIS A 421 -2.09 -1.14 21.22
CA HIS A 421 -2.00 -1.90 22.46
C HIS A 421 -3.38 -2.40 22.84
N TYR A 422 -3.52 -3.71 22.99
CA TYR A 422 -4.77 -4.37 23.33
C TYR A 422 -4.75 -4.86 24.77
N THR A 423 -5.87 -4.61 25.46
CA THR A 423 -6.21 -5.33 26.68
C THR A 423 -7.37 -6.24 26.35
N ILE A 424 -7.18 -7.55 26.52
CA ILE A 424 -8.16 -8.56 26.13
C ILE A 424 -8.68 -9.22 27.40
N ARG A 425 -10.00 -9.12 27.62
CA ARG A 425 -10.66 -9.64 28.82
C ARG A 425 -11.76 -10.61 28.41
N ARG A 426 -11.95 -11.69 29.16
CA ARG A 426 -13.14 -12.53 28.98
C ARG A 426 -14.39 -11.70 29.25
N LYS A 427 -15.40 -11.87 28.40
CA LYS A 427 -16.73 -11.30 28.66
C LYS A 427 -17.32 -11.99 29.89
N PRO A 428 -18.13 -11.30 30.70
CA PRO A 428 -18.91 -11.96 31.72
C PRO A 428 -19.75 -13.05 31.05
N GLU A 429 -19.81 -14.24 31.65
CA GLU A 429 -20.78 -15.24 31.24
C GLU A 429 -22.17 -14.62 31.40
N LEU A 430 -22.89 -14.50 30.29
CA LEU A 430 -24.32 -14.19 30.33
C LEU A 430 -24.98 -15.45 30.90
N GLY A 431 -25.26 -15.41 32.21
CA GLY A 431 -25.99 -16.47 32.92
C GLY A 431 -27.43 -16.62 32.46
#